data_AF-Q1PEH1-F1
#
_entry.id   AF-Q1PEH1-F1
#
_cell.length_a   1.000
_cell.length_b   1.000
_cell.length_c   1.000
_cell.angle_alpha   90.00
_cell.angle_beta   90.00
_cell.angle_gamma   90.00
#
_symmetry.space_group_name_H-M   'P 1'
#
loop_
_entity.id
_entity.type
_entity.pdbx_description
1 polymer ?
#
loop_
_entity_poly.entity_id
_entity_poly.type
_entity_poly.pdbx_seq_one_letter_code
_entity_poly.pdbx_strand_id
1 'polypeptide(L)'
;MLKWNKNVGTSCLLCNYPLETREHLFFQCPYSRTVWSELAGRLLASKYTDNWLDIMKELVSKDLDATTRIVLRYVFQNTIHSIWRERNERRHGETRHRGRRR
;
A
#
# COMPACT_ATOMS: atom_id res chain seq x y z
N MET A 1 -10.07 1.92 -9.11
CA MET A 1 -10.32 0.51 -9.50
C MET A 1 -11.66 0.33 -10.23
N LEU A 2 -12.78 0.85 -9.71
CA LEU A 2 -14.12 0.70 -10.33
C LEU A 2 -14.26 1.28 -11.75
N LYS A 3 -13.47 2.31 -12.11
CA LYS A 3 -13.49 2.90 -13.47
C LYS A 3 -13.03 1.94 -14.56
N TRP A 4 -12.19 0.96 -14.23
CA TRP A 4 -11.57 0.05 -15.21
C TRP A 4 -12.23 -1.33 -15.26
N ASN A 5 -13.00 -1.70 -14.23
CA ASN A 5 -13.76 -2.95 -14.22
C ASN A 5 -14.95 -2.79 -13.27
N LYS A 6 -16.15 -2.67 -13.84
CA LYS A 6 -17.40 -2.43 -13.12
C LYS A 6 -17.94 -3.67 -12.41
N ASN A 7 -17.42 -4.86 -12.73
CA ASN A 7 -17.85 -6.15 -12.15
C ASN A 7 -16.99 -6.56 -10.94
N VAL A 8 -16.26 -5.62 -10.34
CA VAL A 8 -15.40 -5.87 -9.18
C VAL A 8 -16.15 -5.45 -7.93
N GLY A 9 -16.18 -6.33 -6.92
CA GLY A 9 -16.67 -5.98 -5.60
C GLY A 9 -16.02 -4.67 -5.11
N THR A 10 -16.82 -3.78 -4.55
CA THR A 10 -16.36 -2.48 -4.06
C THR A 10 -15.53 -2.62 -2.79
N SER A 11 -15.65 -3.75 -2.08
CA SER A 11 -14.98 -3.99 -0.81
C SER A 11 -13.48 -4.24 -0.97
N CYS A 12 -12.70 -3.79 0.01
CA CYS A 12 -11.27 -4.06 0.05
C CYS A 12 -11.01 -5.52 0.41
N LEU A 13 -10.25 -6.23 -0.42
CA LEU A 13 -9.94 -7.66 -0.20
C LEU A 13 -8.93 -7.90 0.95
N LEU A 14 -8.31 -6.84 1.46
CA LEU A 14 -7.32 -6.94 2.53
C LEU A 14 -7.95 -6.85 3.92
N CYS A 15 -9.00 -6.05 4.08
CA CYS A 15 -9.64 -5.77 5.37
C CYS A 15 -11.18 -5.81 5.37
N ASN A 16 -11.80 -6.15 4.24
CA ASN A 16 -13.25 -6.21 4.04
C ASN A 16 -14.00 -4.87 4.22
N TYR A 17 -13.29 -3.73 4.18
CA TYR A 17 -13.93 -2.41 4.23
C TYR A 17 -14.83 -2.20 2.98
N PRO A 18 -16.04 -1.60 3.09
CA PRO A 18 -17.02 -1.59 2.01
C PRO A 18 -16.60 -0.89 0.71
N LEU A 19 -15.68 0.07 0.78
CA LEU A 19 -15.23 0.87 -0.36
C LEU A 19 -13.71 0.93 -0.46
N GLU A 20 -13.15 0.23 -1.44
CA GLU A 20 -11.75 0.24 -1.79
C GLU A 20 -11.44 1.43 -2.73
N THR A 21 -10.90 2.49 -2.15
CA THR A 21 -10.28 3.60 -2.88
C THR A 21 -8.76 3.39 -3.01
N ARG A 22 -8.07 4.27 -3.74
CA ARG A 22 -6.60 4.23 -3.84
C ARG A 22 -5.96 4.49 -2.47
N GLU A 23 -6.45 5.52 -1.81
CA GLU A 23 -6.02 5.98 -0.49
C GLU A 23 -6.23 4.86 0.53
N HIS A 24 -7.40 4.23 0.48
CA HIS A 24 -7.71 3.08 1.31
C HIS A 24 -6.79 1.90 1.02
N LEU A 25 -6.70 1.44 -0.23
CA LEU A 25 -5.89 0.28 -0.58
C LEU A 25 -4.44 0.42 -0.12
N PHE A 26 -3.80 1.56 -0.41
CA PHE A 26 -2.35 1.69 -0.22
C PHE A 26 -1.92 2.20 1.15
N PHE A 27 -2.72 3.00 1.85
CA PHE A 27 -2.26 3.65 3.10
C PHE A 27 -3.27 3.70 4.24
N GLN A 28 -4.59 3.65 3.98
CA GLN A 28 -5.60 3.77 5.06
C GLN A 28 -6.26 2.43 5.45
N CYS A 29 -6.11 1.37 4.66
CA CYS A 29 -6.53 0.03 5.03
C CYS A 29 -5.67 -0.46 6.21
N PRO A 30 -6.25 -1.06 7.27
CA PRO A 30 -5.49 -1.51 8.43
C PRO A 30 -4.28 -2.40 8.08
N TYR A 31 -4.42 -3.28 7.09
CA TYR A 31 -3.32 -4.12 6.62
C TYR A 31 -2.19 -3.28 5.99
N SER A 32 -2.52 -2.41 5.03
CA SER A 32 -1.50 -1.61 4.33
C SER A 32 -0.91 -0.51 5.20
N ARG A 33 -1.69 0.06 6.12
CA ARG A 33 -1.22 1.01 7.12
C ARG A 33 -0.11 0.40 7.98
N THR A 34 -0.26 -0.84 8.44
CA THR A 34 0.78 -1.54 9.20
C THR A 34 2.05 -1.74 8.37
N VAL A 35 1.92 -2.19 7.11
CA VAL A 35 3.07 -2.34 6.21
C VAL A 35 3.79 -1.00 6.02
N TRP A 36 3.04 0.07 5.78
CA TRP A 36 3.59 1.41 5.58
C TRP A 36 4.23 1.98 6.85
N SER A 37 3.62 1.82 8.02
CA SER A 37 4.16 2.33 9.30
C SER A 37 5.49 1.65 9.65
N GLU A 38 5.60 0.34 9.44
CA GLU A 38 6.83 -0.40 9.71
C GLU A 38 7.98 0.00 8.78
N LEU A 39 7.68 0.25 7.49
CA LEU A 39 8.70 0.58 6.50
C LEU A 39 9.12 2.06 6.50
N ALA A 40 8.16 2.97 6.66
CA ALA A 40 8.38 4.42 6.50
C ALA A 40 8.32 5.21 7.81
N GLY A 41 7.79 4.64 8.90
CA GLY A 41 7.62 5.34 10.18
C GLY A 41 8.92 5.92 10.72
N ARG A 42 10.01 5.15 10.67
CA ARG A 42 11.33 5.62 11.11
C ARG A 42 11.97 6.62 10.15
N LEU A 43 11.71 6.48 8.85
CA LEU A 43 12.28 7.37 7.83
C LEU A 43 11.64 8.76 7.87
N LEU A 44 10.32 8.83 8.11
CA LEU A 44 9.58 10.08 8.15
C LEU A 44 9.53 10.69 9.57
N ALA A 45 9.65 9.88 10.62
CA ALA A 45 9.63 10.32 12.02
C ALA A 45 8.43 11.27 12.30
N SER A 46 8.69 12.52 12.67
CA SER A 46 7.65 13.54 12.93
C SER A 46 6.83 13.93 11.70
N LYS A 47 7.29 13.59 10.49
CA LYS A 47 6.59 13.82 9.21
C LYS A 47 5.81 12.59 8.74
N TYR A 48 5.69 11.55 9.57
CA TYR A 48 4.93 10.36 9.22
C TYR A 48 3.47 10.71 8.91
N THR A 49 2.96 10.16 7.80
CA THR A 49 1.59 10.36 7.35
C THR A 49 1.14 9.15 6.54
N ASP A 50 -0.14 8.81 6.65
CA ASP A 50 -0.84 7.83 5.82
C ASP A 50 -1.78 8.50 4.80
N ASN A 51 -1.77 9.84 4.72
CA ASN A 51 -2.50 10.60 3.74
C ASN A 51 -1.75 10.59 2.40
N TRP A 52 -2.41 10.15 1.34
CA TRP A 52 -1.80 10.05 0.00
C TRP A 52 -1.14 11.36 -0.45
N LEU A 53 -1.82 12.50 -0.32
CA LEU A 53 -1.30 13.78 -0.83
C LEU A 53 -0.10 14.24 -0.02
N ASP A 54 -0.10 14.03 1.29
CA ASP A 54 1.02 14.42 2.13
C ASP A 54 2.23 13.49 1.92
N ILE A 55 2.01 12.18 1.70
CA ILE A 55 3.08 11.27 1.25
C ILE A 55 3.72 11.77 -0.04
N MET A 56 2.90 12.20 -1.02
CA MET A 56 3.42 12.75 -2.28
C MET A 56 4.25 14.02 -2.06
N LYS A 57 3.89 14.88 -1.11
CA LYS A 57 4.68 16.06 -0.73
C LYS A 57 6.03 15.66 -0.13
N GLU A 58 6.05 14.70 0.78
CA GLU A 58 7.31 14.23 1.40
C GLU A 58 8.26 13.59 0.38
N LEU A 59 7.74 12.87 -0.62
CA LEU A 59 8.55 12.26 -1.68
C LEU A 59 9.30 13.28 -2.57
N VAL A 60 8.76 14.50 -2.70
CA VAL A 60 9.36 15.57 -3.49
C VAL A 60 10.04 16.64 -2.64
N SER A 61 9.86 16.59 -1.32
CA SER A 61 10.43 17.56 -0.38
C SER A 61 11.96 17.59 -0.44
N LYS A 62 12.50 18.80 -0.31
CA LYS A 62 13.95 19.04 -0.18
C LYS A 62 14.42 19.05 1.26
N ASP A 63 13.51 18.95 2.22
CA ASP A 63 13.83 18.99 3.65
C ASP A 63 14.53 17.71 4.13
N LEU A 64 14.35 16.61 3.41
CA LEU A 64 15.06 15.36 3.66
C LEU A 64 16.43 15.41 2.99
N ASP A 65 17.43 14.80 3.62
CA ASP A 65 18.72 14.59 2.97
C ASP A 65 18.57 13.67 1.74
N ALA A 66 19.56 13.70 0.86
CA ALA A 66 19.50 13.00 -0.42
C ALA A 66 19.33 11.48 -0.27
N THR A 67 20.02 10.88 0.69
CA THR A 67 19.96 9.44 0.94
C THR A 67 18.58 9.05 1.46
N THR A 68 18.09 9.72 2.50
CA THR A 68 16.76 9.45 3.07
C THR A 68 15.67 9.63 2.02
N ARG A 69 15.75 10.66 1.19
CA ARG A 69 14.77 10.88 0.10
C ARG A 69 14.80 9.75 -0.94
N ILE A 70 15.98 9.26 -1.33
CA ILE A 70 16.09 8.14 -2.28
C ILE A 70 15.50 6.87 -1.65
N VAL A 71 15.87 6.55 -0.41
CA VAL A 71 15.36 5.38 0.32
C VAL A 71 13.84 5.47 0.48
N LEU A 72 13.30 6.62 0.86
CA LEU A 72 11.86 6.84 0.99
C LEU A 72 11.11 6.56 -0.33
N ARG A 73 11.66 6.99 -1.47
CA ARG A 73 11.07 6.72 -2.79
C ARG A 73 11.06 5.23 -3.11
N TYR A 74 12.14 4.51 -2.81
CA TYR A 74 12.18 3.05 -2.97
C TYR A 74 11.20 2.35 -2.05
N VAL A 75 11.13 2.76 -0.77
CA VAL A 75 10.18 2.19 0.19
C VAL A 75 8.74 2.41 -0.28
N PHE A 76 8.41 3.61 -0.76
CA PHE A 76 7.09 3.92 -1.32
C PHE A 76 6.75 3.02 -2.52
N GLN A 77 7.65 2.91 -3.50
CA GLN A 77 7.46 2.07 -4.68
C GLN A 77 7.28 0.58 -4.30
N ASN A 78 8.14 0.06 -3.42
CA ASN A 78 8.05 -1.32 -2.95
C ASN A 78 6.77 -1.58 -2.17
N THR A 79 6.36 -0.64 -1.31
CA THR A 79 5.11 -0.75 -0.53
C THR A 79 3.91 -0.86 -1.45
N ILE A 80 3.77 0.06 -2.42
CA ILE A 80 2.68 0.04 -3.40
C ILE A 80 2.66 -1.28 -4.18
N HIS A 81 3.81 -1.69 -4.71
CA HIS A 81 3.90 -2.89 -5.52
C HIS A 81 3.56 -4.15 -4.71
N SER A 82 4.08 -4.29 -3.49
CA SER A 82 3.80 -5.44 -2.63
C SER A 82 2.33 -5.52 -2.21
N ILE A 83 1.71 -4.39 -1.83
CA ILE A 83 0.28 -4.33 -1.50
C ILE A 83 -0.58 -4.69 -2.71
N TRP A 84 -0.25 -4.12 -3.88
CA TRP A 84 -0.99 -4.40 -5.12
C TRP A 84 -0.90 -5.88 -5.49
N ARG A 85 0.29 -6.48 -5.36
CA ARG A 85 0.52 -7.90 -5.59
C ARG A 85 -0.34 -8.75 -4.65
N GLU A 86 -0.24 -8.55 -3.34
CA GLU A 86 -1.01 -9.29 -2.32
C GLU A 86 -2.53 -9.20 -2.59
N ARG A 87 -3.04 -7.98 -2.83
CA ARG A 87 -4.46 -7.76 -3.11
C ARG A 87 -4.91 -8.49 -4.38
N ASN A 88 -4.07 -8.53 -5.41
CA ASN A 88 -4.39 -9.24 -6.63
C ASN A 88 -4.26 -10.76 -6.49
N GLU A 89 -3.31 -11.26 -5.72
CA GLU A 89 -3.20 -12.69 -5.39
C GLU A 89 -4.47 -13.18 -4.68
N ARG A 90 -4.98 -12.42 -3.69
CA ARG A 90 -6.28 -12.71 -3.05
C ARG A 90 -7.46 -12.66 -4.02
N ARG A 91 -7.45 -11.71 -4.95
CA ARG A 91 -8.52 -11.58 -5.95
C ARG A 91 -8.56 -12.73 -6.94
N HIS A 92 -7.39 -13.14 -7.40
CA HIS A 92 -7.25 -14.22 -8.38
C HIS A 92 -7.23 -15.61 -7.72
N GLY A 93 -7.27 -15.66 -6.38
CA GLY A 93 -7.52 -16.84 -5.57
C GLY A 93 -6.64 -18.01 -5.96
N GLU A 94 -5.44 -18.13 -5.37
CA GLU A 94 -4.68 -19.39 -5.32
C GLU A 94 -4.82 -20.27 -6.60
N THR A 95 -4.42 -19.77 -7.77
CA THR A 95 -4.07 -20.67 -8.90
C THR A 95 -2.68 -21.30 -8.68
N ARG A 96 -2.33 -21.59 -7.43
CA ARG A 96 -1.20 -22.43 -7.03
C ARG A 96 -1.69 -23.32 -5.90
N HIS A 97 -2.28 -24.45 -6.30
CA HIS A 97 -2.46 -25.67 -5.53
C HIS A 97 -2.56 -25.51 -4.00
N ARG A 98 -3.79 -25.61 -3.46
CA ARG A 98 -4.02 -26.37 -2.22
C ARG A 98 -3.45 -27.77 -2.40
N GLY A 99 -2.18 -27.94 -2.06
CA GLY A 99 -1.43 -29.15 -2.36
C GLY A 99 -0.15 -29.25 -1.56
N ARG A 100 -0.21 -29.03 -0.24
CA ARG A 100 0.53 -29.78 0.79
C ARG A 100 0.20 -29.22 2.18
N ARG A 101 -0.89 -29.72 2.77
CA ARG A 101 -0.84 -30.11 4.18
C ARG A 101 -0.20 -31.49 4.21
N ARG A 102 1.02 -31.59 4.72
CA ARG A 102 1.55 -32.65 5.58
C ARG A 102 2.84 -32.13 6.18
#